data_AF-A0A3M1GNR8-F1
#
_entry.id   AF-A0A3M1GNR8-F1
#
_cell.length_a   1.000
_cell.length_b   1.000
_cell.length_c   1.000
_cell.angle_alpha   90.00
_cell.angle_beta   90.00
_cell.angle_gamma   90.00
#
_symmetry.space_group_name_H-M   'P 1'
#
loop_
_entity.id
_entity.type
_entity.pdbx_description
1 polymer ?
#
loop_
_entity_poly.entity_id
_entity_poly.type
_entity_poly.pdbx_seq_one_letter_code
_entity_poly.pdbx_strand_id
1 'polypeptide(L)'
;ELLKIIARLERENAKLRAFNAELERKAAKQEAEMAKLLKRLEAAERASKRQAAPFRKTNRKAGEKRSKRPGRKSGKGKWCTRQKPERVDEVLEAPLPESCPDCGGGVQKERTAEQFQLELPPIEPVVRKF
;
A
#
# COMPACT_ATOMS: atom_id res chain seq x y z
N GLU A 1 -76.01 32.34 -0.52
CA GLU A 1 -74.73 32.87 0.00
C GLU A 1 -73.78 31.75 0.44
N LEU A 2 -74.06 31.05 1.55
CA LEU A 2 -73.15 30.06 2.17
C LEU A 2 -72.67 28.91 1.25
N LEU A 3 -73.57 28.29 0.48
CA LEU A 3 -73.21 27.18 -0.42
C LEU A 3 -72.20 27.61 -1.53
N LYS A 4 -72.30 28.87 -2.00
CA LYS A 4 -71.36 29.40 -3.00
C LYS A 4 -69.96 29.61 -2.40
N ILE A 5 -69.90 30.00 -1.13
CA ILE A 5 -68.65 30.19 -0.38
C ILE A 5 -67.99 28.83 -0.13
N ILE A 6 -68.75 27.83 0.31
CA ILE A 6 -68.25 26.46 0.52
C ILE A 6 -67.66 25.90 -0.78
N ALA A 7 -68.40 25.98 -1.89
CA ALA A 7 -67.93 25.49 -3.20
C ALA A 7 -66.68 26.24 -3.73
N ARG A 8 -66.46 27.50 -3.31
CA ARG A 8 -65.25 28.26 -3.62
C ARG A 8 -64.07 27.78 -2.77
N LEU A 9 -64.28 27.62 -1.47
CA LEU A 9 -63.26 27.15 -0.53
C LEU A 9 -62.81 25.72 -0.81
N GLU A 10 -63.71 24.85 -1.28
CA GLU A 10 -63.36 23.49 -1.69
C GLU A 10 -62.47 23.47 -2.94
N ARG A 11 -62.78 24.33 -3.93
CA ARG A 11 -61.94 24.49 -5.13
C ARG A 11 -60.56 25.04 -4.78
N GLU A 12 -60.50 26.00 -3.86
CA GLU A 12 -59.25 26.58 -3.39
C GLU A 12 -58.42 25.57 -2.59
N ASN A 13 -59.05 24.80 -1.70
CA ASN A 13 -58.40 23.69 -1.00
C ASN A 13 -57.88 22.63 -1.96
N ALA A 14 -58.63 22.27 -3.00
CA ALA A 14 -58.18 21.31 -3.99
C ALA A 14 -56.93 21.80 -4.73
N LYS A 15 -56.89 23.09 -5.11
CA LYS A 15 -55.71 23.72 -5.73
C LYS A 15 -54.50 23.75 -4.80
N LEU A 16 -54.71 24.17 -3.54
CA LEU A 16 -53.64 24.22 -2.54
C LEU A 16 -53.08 22.82 -2.24
N ARG A 17 -53.94 21.80 -2.15
CA ARG A 17 -53.51 20.41 -1.97
C ARG A 17 -52.70 19.89 -3.16
N ALA A 18 -53.14 20.17 -4.39
CA ALA A 18 -52.41 19.80 -5.60
C ALA A 18 -51.02 20.47 -5.65
N PHE A 19 -50.96 21.77 -5.31
CA PHE A 19 -49.71 22.52 -5.26
C PHE A 19 -48.76 22.00 -4.17
N ASN A 20 -49.27 21.73 -2.98
CA ASN A 20 -48.48 21.13 -1.90
C ASN A 20 -47.92 19.76 -2.31
N ALA A 21 -48.73 18.90 -2.94
CA ALA A 21 -48.26 17.60 -3.41
C ALA A 21 -47.15 17.73 -4.49
N GLU A 22 -47.20 18.76 -5.33
CA GLU A 22 -46.13 19.04 -6.31
C GLU A 22 -44.85 19.53 -5.62
N LEU A 23 -44.99 20.43 -4.64
CA LEU A 23 -43.87 20.94 -3.86
C LEU A 23 -43.19 19.82 -3.06
N GLU A 24 -43.95 18.95 -2.40
CA GLU A 24 -43.44 17.80 -1.66
C GLU A 24 -42.65 16.85 -2.57
N ARG A 25 -43.13 16.60 -3.79
CA ARG A 25 -42.40 15.80 -4.79
C ARG A 25 -41.07 16.44 -5.20
N LYS A 26 -41.07 17.77 -5.39
CA LYS A 26 -39.85 18.51 -5.74
C LYS A 26 -38.85 18.49 -4.58
N ALA A 27 -39.32 18.71 -3.35
CA ALA A 27 -38.50 18.63 -2.14
C ALA A 27 -37.86 17.25 -2.00
N ALA A 28 -38.64 16.17 -2.10
CA ALA A 28 -38.13 14.80 -2.02
C ALA A 28 -37.07 14.50 -3.09
N LYS A 29 -37.28 14.99 -4.33
CA LYS A 29 -36.30 14.83 -5.41
C LYS A 29 -35.00 15.59 -5.10
N GLN A 30 -35.11 16.83 -4.65
CA GLN A 30 -33.96 17.66 -4.30
C GLN A 30 -33.18 17.06 -3.13
N GLU A 31 -33.86 16.58 -2.09
CA GLU A 31 -33.25 15.88 -0.96
C GLU A 31 -32.48 14.63 -1.39
N ALA A 32 -33.06 13.82 -2.28
CA ALA A 32 -32.39 12.64 -2.82
C ALA A 32 -31.15 13.00 -3.65
N GLU A 33 -31.22 14.09 -4.44
CA GLU A 33 -30.06 14.60 -5.18
C GLU A 33 -28.97 15.14 -4.25
N MET A 34 -29.35 15.92 -3.23
CA MET A 34 -28.40 16.40 -2.21
C MET A 34 -27.71 15.25 -1.50
N ALA A 35 -28.47 14.24 -1.05
CA ALA A 35 -27.91 13.06 -0.39
C ALA A 35 -26.89 12.32 -1.29
N LYS A 36 -27.22 12.18 -2.58
CA LYS A 36 -26.31 11.57 -3.57
C LYS A 36 -25.05 12.41 -3.77
N LEU A 37 -25.18 13.72 -3.87
CA LEU A 37 -24.04 14.64 -4.05
C LEU A 37 -23.14 14.66 -2.81
N LEU A 38 -23.71 14.75 -1.61
CA LEU A 38 -22.97 14.68 -0.35
C LEU A 38 -22.18 13.38 -0.23
N LYS A 39 -22.79 12.25 -0.57
CA LYS A 39 -22.10 10.94 -0.58
C LYS A 39 -20.93 10.92 -1.57
N ARG A 40 -21.07 11.54 -2.74
CA ARG A 40 -19.97 11.63 -3.73
C ARG A 40 -18.85 12.54 -3.24
N LEU A 41 -19.20 13.67 -2.63
CA LEU A 41 -18.24 14.62 -2.06
C LEU A 41 -17.42 13.96 -0.94
N GLU A 42 -18.09 13.31 0.01
CA GLU A 42 -17.43 12.61 1.12
C GLU A 42 -16.50 11.48 0.61
N ALA A 43 -16.91 10.74 -0.42
CA ALA A 43 -16.07 9.73 -1.05
C ALA A 43 -14.83 10.35 -1.73
N ALA A 44 -14.99 11.48 -2.42
CA ALA A 44 -13.90 12.19 -3.07
C ALA A 44 -12.91 12.78 -2.04
N GLU A 45 -13.39 13.38 -0.96
CA GLU A 45 -12.55 13.88 0.13
C GLU A 45 -11.77 12.76 0.83
N ARG A 46 -12.43 11.63 1.15
CA ARG A 46 -11.74 10.46 1.70
C ARG A 46 -10.68 9.92 0.75
N ALA A 47 -10.93 9.98 -0.56
CA ALA A 47 -9.94 9.58 -1.54
C ALA A 47 -8.75 10.55 -1.53
N SER A 48 -8.99 11.86 -1.61
CA SER A 48 -7.94 12.87 -1.72
C SER A 48 -6.98 12.96 -0.52
N LYS A 49 -7.44 12.64 0.70
CA LYS A 49 -6.62 12.77 1.93
C LYS A 49 -5.56 11.67 2.12
N ARG A 50 -5.47 10.67 1.24
CA ARG A 50 -4.44 9.60 1.35
C ARG A 50 -3.27 9.95 0.45
N GLN A 51 -2.05 9.97 0.99
CA GLN A 51 -0.84 10.33 0.24
C GLN A 51 -0.62 9.53 -1.06
N ALA A 52 -1.15 8.30 -1.15
CA ALA A 52 -1.06 7.45 -2.34
C ALA A 52 -2.37 7.36 -3.15
N ALA A 53 -3.35 8.23 -2.93
CA ALA A 53 -4.64 8.16 -3.61
C ALA A 53 -4.57 8.22 -5.15
N PRO A 54 -3.75 9.10 -5.76
CA PRO A 54 -3.60 9.13 -7.21
C PRO A 54 -3.04 7.83 -7.79
N PHE A 55 -2.25 7.09 -7.00
CA PHE A 55 -1.56 5.87 -7.41
C PHE A 55 -2.27 4.60 -6.93
N ARG A 56 -3.43 4.72 -6.27
CA ARG A 56 -4.15 3.57 -5.71
C ARG A 56 -4.90 2.83 -6.81
N LYS A 57 -4.58 1.56 -7.02
CA LYS A 57 -5.37 0.66 -7.87
C LYS A 57 -6.74 0.42 -7.21
N THR A 58 -7.78 1.06 -7.74
CA THR A 58 -9.16 0.97 -7.22
C THR A 58 -9.84 -0.35 -7.57
N ASN A 59 -9.45 -0.96 -8.69
CA ASN A 59 -9.96 -2.24 -9.16
C ASN A 59 -8.83 -3.27 -9.15
N ARG A 60 -8.69 -4.05 -8.07
CA ARG A 60 -8.04 -5.35 -8.20
C ARG A 60 -8.92 -6.21 -9.08
N LYS A 61 -8.41 -6.69 -10.22
CA LYS A 61 -9.16 -7.62 -11.07
C LYS A 61 -9.59 -8.81 -10.20
N ALA A 62 -10.89 -9.10 -10.15
CA ALA A 62 -11.41 -10.29 -9.48
C ALA A 62 -10.73 -11.52 -10.14
N GLY A 63 -9.85 -12.18 -9.39
CA GLY A 63 -8.95 -13.21 -9.94
C GLY A 63 -7.46 -12.93 -9.75
N GLU A 64 -7.07 -11.74 -9.26
CA GLU A 64 -5.71 -11.45 -8.78
C GLU A 64 -5.49 -12.14 -7.41
N LYS A 65 -5.75 -13.46 -7.37
CA LYS A 65 -5.42 -14.37 -6.28
C LYS A 65 -3.91 -14.31 -6.12
N ARG A 66 -3.46 -13.60 -5.08
CA ARG A 66 -2.08 -13.56 -4.58
C ARG A 66 -1.07 -13.16 -5.67
N SER A 67 -0.66 -11.88 -5.63
CA SER A 67 0.61 -11.44 -6.25
C SER A 67 1.62 -12.57 -6.13
N LYS A 68 2.16 -13.05 -7.26
CA LYS A 68 3.23 -14.06 -7.23
C LYS A 68 4.30 -13.56 -6.28
N ARG A 69 4.81 -14.43 -5.40
CA ARG A 69 5.83 -14.04 -4.43
C ARG A 69 6.96 -13.33 -5.20
N PRO A 70 7.36 -12.12 -4.77
CA PRO A 70 8.50 -11.46 -5.37
C PRO A 70 9.69 -12.41 -5.29
N GLY A 71 10.43 -12.53 -6.40
CA GLY A 71 11.53 -13.48 -6.51
C GLY A 71 11.50 -14.27 -7.81
N ARG A 72 12.58 -14.99 -8.07
CA ARG A 72 12.70 -15.85 -9.24
C ARG A 72 11.70 -17.01 -9.17
N LYS A 73 11.11 -17.33 -10.32
CA LYS A 73 10.22 -18.50 -10.46
C LYS A 73 11.01 -19.79 -10.17
N SER A 74 10.33 -20.82 -9.67
CA SER A 74 10.89 -22.16 -9.55
C SER A 74 11.53 -22.62 -10.87
N GLY A 75 12.69 -23.29 -10.78
CA GLY A 75 13.42 -23.82 -11.94
C GLY A 75 14.31 -22.82 -12.70
N LYS A 76 14.43 -21.56 -12.27
CA LYS A 76 15.28 -20.53 -12.92
C LYS A 76 16.78 -20.58 -12.56
N GLY A 77 17.33 -21.79 -12.29
CA GLY A 77 18.74 -22.04 -11.98
C GLY A 77 19.01 -22.43 -10.52
N LYS A 78 20.22 -22.93 -10.24
CA LYS A 78 20.68 -23.20 -8.88
C LYS A 78 20.84 -21.88 -8.12
N TRP A 79 20.45 -21.84 -6.85
CA TRP A 79 20.86 -20.79 -5.94
C TRP A 79 22.38 -20.91 -5.77
N CYS A 80 23.16 -20.12 -6.49
CA CYS A 80 24.61 -20.10 -6.32
C CYS A 80 24.93 -19.21 -5.11
N THR A 81 25.05 -19.81 -3.93
CA THR A 81 25.97 -19.27 -2.93
C THR A 81 27.40 -19.41 -3.48
N ARG A 82 28.31 -18.51 -3.09
CA ARG A 82 29.73 -18.73 -3.39
C ARG A 82 30.12 -20.09 -2.80
N GLN A 83 30.67 -20.97 -3.63
CA GLN A 83 31.14 -22.27 -3.15
C GLN A 83 32.34 -22.05 -2.23
N LYS A 84 32.53 -22.97 -1.27
CA LYS A 84 33.78 -23.01 -0.52
C LYS A 84 34.93 -23.18 -1.53
N PRO A 85 36.02 -22.43 -1.41
CA PRO A 85 37.17 -22.60 -2.29
C PRO A 85 37.78 -23.98 -2.06
N GLU A 86 38.32 -24.58 -3.13
CA GLU A 86 38.96 -25.91 -3.06
C GLU A 86 40.34 -25.85 -2.40
N ARG A 87 40.98 -24.68 -2.43
CA ARG A 87 42.31 -24.40 -1.87
C ARG A 87 42.23 -23.23 -0.91
N VAL A 88 42.97 -23.34 0.19
CA VAL A 88 43.16 -22.27 1.18
C VAL A 88 44.67 -22.04 1.31
N ASP A 89 45.11 -20.83 0.98
CA ASP A 89 46.53 -20.45 1.03
C ASP A 89 46.98 -19.95 2.40
N GLU A 90 46.07 -19.35 3.18
CA GLU A 90 46.32 -18.80 4.50
C GLU A 90 45.14 -19.10 5.44
N VAL A 91 45.43 -19.43 6.70
CA VAL A 91 44.42 -19.64 7.76
C VAL A 91 44.69 -18.66 8.88
N LEU A 92 43.71 -17.79 9.15
CA LEU A 92 43.75 -16.81 10.23
C LEU A 92 42.75 -17.18 11.33
N GLU A 93 43.21 -17.15 12.58
CA GLU A 93 42.33 -17.34 13.74
C GLU A 93 41.77 -16.00 14.22
N ALA A 94 40.45 -15.95 14.43
CA ALA A 94 39.76 -14.83 15.05
C ALA A 94 39.25 -15.26 16.45
N PRO A 95 40.08 -15.19 17.50
CA PRO A 95 39.68 -15.58 18.84
C PRO A 95 38.58 -14.66 19.39
N LEU A 96 37.76 -15.18 20.30
CA LEU A 96 36.84 -14.32 21.05
C LEU A 96 37.64 -13.35 21.92
N PRO A 97 37.20 -12.08 22.08
CA PRO A 97 37.79 -11.17 23.04
C PRO A 97 37.54 -11.66 24.48
N GLU A 98 38.28 -11.16 25.46
CA GLU A 98 38.08 -11.52 26.87
C GLU A 98 36.76 -10.95 27.44
N SER A 99 36.34 -9.79 26.93
CA SER A 99 35.08 -9.12 27.27
C SER A 99 34.53 -8.37 26.06
N CYS A 100 33.25 -8.00 26.12
CA CYS A 100 32.60 -7.22 25.07
C CYS A 100 33.29 -5.85 24.94
N PRO A 101 33.85 -5.48 23.77
CA PRO A 101 34.58 -4.23 23.61
C PRO A 101 33.69 -2.99 23.80
N ASP A 102 32.37 -3.12 23.67
CA ASP A 102 31.43 -2.00 23.77
C ASP A 102 30.91 -1.76 25.20
N CYS A 103 30.67 -2.83 25.98
CA CYS A 103 30.05 -2.73 27.31
C CYS A 103 30.85 -3.37 28.46
N GLY A 104 31.97 -4.04 28.17
CA GLY A 104 32.80 -4.73 29.15
C GLY A 104 32.20 -6.01 29.76
N GLY A 105 31.00 -6.43 29.30
CA GLY A 105 30.36 -7.65 29.77
C GLY A 105 31.12 -8.92 29.39
N GLY A 106 30.97 -9.99 30.18
CA GLY A 106 31.58 -11.29 29.87
C GLY A 106 31.03 -11.90 28.59
N VAL A 107 31.91 -12.55 27.82
CA VAL A 107 31.54 -13.25 26.57
C VAL A 107 31.71 -14.75 26.71
N GLN A 108 30.82 -15.51 26.06
CA GLN A 108 30.87 -16.96 26.05
C GLN A 108 30.97 -17.46 24.61
N LYS A 109 31.86 -18.42 24.36
CA LYS A 109 31.98 -19.06 23.05
C LYS A 109 30.77 -19.96 22.79
N GLU A 110 29.99 -19.64 21.77
CA GLU A 110 28.86 -20.48 21.32
C GLU A 110 29.30 -21.49 20.26
N ARG A 111 29.90 -21.01 19.16
CA ARG A 111 30.40 -21.84 18.06
C ARG A 111 31.56 -21.17 17.33
N THR A 112 32.33 -21.95 16.59
CA THR A 112 33.30 -21.44 15.60
C THR A 112 32.66 -21.51 14.22
N ALA A 113 32.75 -20.42 13.44
CA ALA A 113 32.27 -20.36 12.07
C ALA A 113 33.44 -20.12 11.11
N GLU A 114 33.40 -20.73 9.94
CA GLU A 114 34.39 -20.53 8.88
C GLU A 114 33.97 -19.39 7.97
N GLN A 115 34.92 -18.52 7.63
CA GLN A 115 34.78 -17.50 6.60
C GLN A 115 35.95 -17.61 5.62
N PHE A 116 35.65 -17.55 4.32
CA PHE A 116 36.66 -17.56 3.27
C PHE A 116 36.74 -16.18 2.63
N GLN A 117 37.93 -15.61 2.60
CA GLN A 117 38.25 -14.36 1.90
C GLN A 117 39.16 -14.71 0.72
N LEU A 118 38.83 -14.16 -0.45
CA LEU A 118 39.63 -14.32 -1.66
C LEU A 118 40.28 -12.99 -1.96
N GLU A 119 41.56 -12.87 -1.65
CA GLU A 119 42.37 -11.70 -1.97
C GLU A 119 43.00 -11.84 -3.36
N LEU A 120 43.12 -10.71 -4.06
CA LEU A 120 43.88 -10.67 -5.30
C LEU A 120 45.37 -10.78 -4.97
N PRO A 121 46.15 -11.56 -5.73
CA PRO A 121 47.60 -11.53 -5.59
C PRO A 121 48.11 -10.10 -5.91
N PRO A 122 49.33 -9.75 -5.46
CA PRO A 122 49.98 -8.53 -5.90
C PRO A 122 49.96 -8.43 -7.43
N ILE A 123 49.28 -7.42 -7.96
CA ILE A 123 49.15 -7.15 -9.39
C ILE A 123 50.06 -5.98 -9.78
N GLU A 124 50.91 -6.19 -10.78
CA GLU A 124 51.72 -5.11 -11.36
C GLU A 124 50.93 -4.40 -12.48
N PRO A 125 51.00 -3.05 -12.57
CA PRO A 125 50.29 -2.31 -13.60
C PRO A 125 50.91 -2.52 -14.98
N VAL A 126 50.06 -2.69 -15.99
CA VAL A 126 50.49 -2.74 -17.40
C VAL A 126 50.60 -1.31 -17.94
N VAL A 127 51.81 -0.82 -18.17
CA VAL A 127 52.05 0.51 -18.79
C VAL A 127 52.14 0.36 -20.31
N ARG A 128 51.29 1.09 -21.05
CA ARG A 128 51.29 1.11 -22.53
C ARG A 128 51.49 2.54 -23.02
N LYS A 129 52.41 2.72 -23.97
CA LYS A 129 52.62 3.96 -24.72
C LYS A 129 52.10 3.75 -26.15
N PHE A 130 51.35 4.72 -26.66
CA PHE A 130 50.90 4.77 -28.05
C PHE A 130 51.86 5.60 -28.91
#